data_AF-A0A0U2WAE5-F1
#
_entry.id   AF-A0A0U2WAE5-F1
#
_cell.length_a   1.000
_cell.length_b   1.000
_cell.length_c   1.000
_cell.angle_alpha   90.00
_cell.angle_beta   90.00
_cell.angle_gamma   90.00
#
_symmetry.space_group_name_H-M   'P 1'
#
loop_
_entity.id
_entity.type
_entity.pdbx_description
1 polymer ?
#
loop_
_entity_poly.entity_id
_entity_poly.type
_entity_poly.pdbx_seq_one_letter_code
_entity_poly.pdbx_strand_id
1 'polypeptide(L)'
;MSQELRETFTDVWIYICKTFIYVKPLFVIISTGISYILFPHESYVPAAIALIGALILDVVTKYYSVGALNGGIKNAIKTKKLTSESLWRGTKRKIISVLVIMILCGLSYRLSPLDAVGILFTTVCYTFMFWREAQSIVENLIDAGHEDLEWLLFLVKKKQKEVLDQKNEVKDKDEKTV
;
A
#
# COMPACT_ATOMS: atom_id res chain seq x y z
N MET A 1 18.96 43.69 32.62
CA MET A 1 17.80 42.82 32.33
C MET A 1 17.24 42.40 33.68
N SER A 2 15.97 42.73 33.99
CA SER A 2 15.35 42.40 35.29
C SER A 2 15.25 40.89 35.48
N GLN A 3 15.32 40.42 36.73
CA GLN A 3 15.22 38.99 37.07
C GLN A 3 13.93 38.38 36.52
N GLU A 4 12.81 39.09 36.64
CA GLU A 4 11.50 38.68 36.11
C GLU A 4 11.52 38.44 34.59
N LEU A 5 12.25 39.27 33.83
CA LEU A 5 12.39 39.08 32.38
C LEU A 5 13.11 37.76 32.10
N ARG A 6 14.15 37.45 32.87
CA ARG A 6 14.99 36.26 32.66
C ARG A 6 14.25 34.97 33.02
N GLU A 7 13.42 35.00 34.06
CA GLU A 7 12.53 33.88 34.42
C GLU A 7 11.49 33.64 33.33
N THR A 8 10.81 34.69 32.87
CA THR A 8 9.82 34.61 31.78
C THR A 8 10.43 34.01 30.50
N PHE A 9 11.62 34.46 30.11
CA PHE A 9 12.34 33.89 28.95
C PHE A 9 12.68 32.40 29.14
N THR A 10 13.04 32.00 30.35
CA THR A 10 13.39 30.60 30.67
C THR A 10 12.14 29.71 30.58
N ASP A 11 11.00 30.18 31.09
CA ASP A 11 9.74 29.45 31.04
C ASP A 11 9.23 29.29 29.60
N VAL A 12 9.30 30.36 28.80
CA VAL A 12 8.98 30.30 27.36
C VAL A 12 9.89 29.32 26.63
N TRP A 13 11.19 29.34 26.92
CA TRP A 13 12.15 28.42 26.32
C TRP A 13 11.84 26.95 26.66
N ILE A 14 11.58 26.66 27.94
CA ILE A 14 11.20 25.31 28.39
C ILE A 14 9.91 24.84 27.72
N TYR A 15 8.92 25.73 27.59
CA TYR A 15 7.66 25.42 26.92
C TYR A 15 7.84 25.10 25.44
N ILE A 16 8.68 25.87 24.73
CA ILE A 16 9.03 25.60 23.32
C ILE A 16 9.76 24.27 23.20
N CYS A 17 10.77 24.00 24.04
CA CYS A 17 11.49 22.72 24.03
C CYS A 17 10.56 21.53 24.29
N LYS A 18 9.65 21.63 25.27
CA LYS A 18 8.64 20.60 25.52
C LYS A 18 7.76 20.39 24.30
N THR A 19 7.27 21.46 23.69
CA THR A 19 6.43 21.39 22.49
C THR A 19 7.17 20.69 21.34
N PHE A 20 8.45 20.99 21.12
CA PHE A 20 9.27 20.30 20.12
C PHE A 20 9.42 18.81 20.38
N ILE A 21 9.60 18.41 21.65
CA ILE A 21 9.71 17.00 22.04
C ILE A 21 8.38 16.26 21.87
N TYR A 22 7.26 16.89 22.26
CA TYR A 22 5.93 16.28 22.20
C TYR A 22 5.38 16.21 20.78
N VAL A 23 5.45 17.32 20.03
CA VAL A 23 4.86 17.43 18.68
C VAL A 23 5.75 16.74 17.64
N LYS A 24 7.05 16.59 17.91
CA LYS A 24 8.04 16.04 16.96
C LYS A 24 7.87 16.67 15.57
N PRO A 25 8.12 17.98 15.43
CA PRO A 25 7.76 18.74 14.23
C PRO A 25 8.37 18.17 12.94
N LEU A 26 9.55 17.54 13.02
CA LEU A 26 10.14 16.83 11.88
C LEU A 26 9.25 15.69 11.37
N PHE A 27 8.67 14.90 12.28
CA PHE A 27 7.73 13.84 11.93
C PHE A 27 6.47 14.40 11.28
N VAL A 28 5.93 15.50 11.83
CA VAL A 28 4.74 16.17 11.28
C VAL A 28 5.00 16.69 9.87
N ILE A 29 6.15 17.32 9.63
CA ILE A 29 6.53 17.81 8.29
C ILE A 29 6.62 16.67 7.29
N ILE A 30 7.30 15.57 7.67
CA ILE A 30 7.43 14.39 6.82
C ILE A 30 6.06 13.74 6.56
N SER A 31 5.25 13.54 7.60
CA SER A 31 3.92 12.93 7.46
C SER A 31 2.99 13.82 6.62
N THR A 32 3.09 15.13 6.75
CA THR A 32 2.33 16.09 5.95
C THR A 32 2.77 16.03 4.50
N GLY A 33 4.07 16.03 4.22
CA GLY A 33 4.60 15.92 2.87
C GLY A 33 4.17 14.61 2.18
N ILE A 34 4.27 13.48 2.91
CA ILE A 34 3.80 12.17 2.42
C ILE A 34 2.30 12.18 2.17
N SER A 35 1.50 12.67 3.12
CA SER A 35 0.03 12.69 3.01
C SER A 35 -0.42 13.59 1.87
N TYR A 36 0.21 14.76 1.73
CA TYR A 36 -0.03 15.67 0.63
C TYR A 36 0.15 14.94 -0.71
N ILE A 37 1.29 14.25 -0.91
CA ILE A 37 1.58 13.53 -2.15
C ILE A 37 0.64 12.34 -2.36
N LEU A 38 0.42 11.51 -1.35
CA LEU A 38 -0.37 10.28 -1.47
C LEU A 38 -1.88 10.53 -1.67
N PHE A 39 -2.41 11.61 -1.09
CA PHE A 39 -3.83 11.91 -1.07
C PHE A 39 -4.09 13.31 -1.65
N PRO A 40 -3.90 13.52 -2.95
CA PRO A 40 -4.09 14.83 -3.56
C PRO A 40 -5.57 15.23 -3.67
N HIS A 41 -6.50 14.27 -3.58
CA HIS A 41 -7.95 14.50 -3.64
C HIS A 41 -8.69 13.53 -2.71
N GLU A 42 -9.83 13.92 -2.15
CA GLU A 42 -10.59 13.13 -1.15
C GLU A 42 -11.00 11.75 -1.68
N SER A 43 -11.32 11.65 -2.98
CA SER A 43 -11.65 10.39 -3.67
C SER A 43 -10.56 9.32 -3.61
N TYR A 44 -9.32 9.68 -3.26
CA TYR A 44 -8.18 8.75 -3.19
C TYR A 44 -8.18 7.98 -1.87
N VAL A 45 -8.77 8.55 -0.81
CA VAL A 45 -8.71 7.99 0.53
C VAL A 45 -9.39 6.61 0.60
N PRO A 46 -10.63 6.40 0.09
CA PRO A 46 -11.26 5.09 0.14
C PRO A 46 -10.48 4.02 -0.63
N ALA A 47 -10.00 4.37 -1.84
CA ALA A 47 -9.24 3.44 -2.67
C ALA A 47 -7.90 3.06 -2.03
N ALA A 48 -7.22 4.03 -1.39
CA ALA A 48 -5.99 3.77 -0.66
C ALA A 48 -6.21 2.90 0.57
N ILE A 49 -7.27 3.16 1.35
CA ILE A 49 -7.62 2.34 2.51
C ILE A 49 -7.92 0.91 2.07
N ALA A 50 -8.68 0.72 0.99
CA ALA A 50 -8.96 -0.60 0.43
C ALA A 50 -7.67 -1.32 0.02
N LEU A 51 -6.76 -0.64 -0.67
CA LEU A 51 -5.48 -1.20 -1.11
C LEU A 51 -4.56 -1.55 0.07
N ILE A 52 -4.41 -0.66 1.04
CA ILE A 52 -3.60 -0.90 2.24
C ILE A 52 -4.21 -2.02 3.07
N GLY A 53 -5.54 -2.05 3.20
CA GLY A 53 -6.27 -3.14 3.86
C GLY A 53 -6.01 -4.49 3.20
N ALA A 54 -6.08 -4.55 1.86
CA ALA A 54 -5.74 -5.76 1.11
C ALA A 54 -4.27 -6.16 1.28
N LEU A 55 -3.33 -5.20 1.27
CA LEU A 55 -1.92 -5.48 1.51
C LEU A 55 -1.67 -6.06 2.92
N ILE A 56 -2.33 -5.51 3.94
CA ILE A 56 -2.25 -6.04 5.31
C ILE A 56 -2.82 -7.46 5.36
N LEU A 57 -4.00 -7.65 4.77
CA LEU A 57 -4.66 -8.95 4.74
C LEU A 57 -3.81 -10.00 4.00
N ASP A 58 -3.19 -9.62 2.89
CA ASP A 58 -2.25 -10.48 2.15
C ASP A 58 -1.06 -10.90 3.01
N VAL A 59 -0.45 -9.97 3.75
CA VAL A 59 0.64 -10.32 4.67
C VAL A 59 0.12 -11.29 5.73
N VAL A 60 -1.03 -11.02 6.33
CA VAL A 60 -1.62 -11.91 7.35
C VAL A 60 -1.90 -13.31 6.78
N THR A 61 -2.53 -13.41 5.61
CA THR A 61 -2.81 -14.71 4.99
C THR A 61 -1.53 -15.44 4.58
N LYS A 62 -0.46 -14.72 4.22
CA LYS A 62 0.84 -15.36 3.96
C LYS A 62 1.44 -15.99 5.20
N TYR A 63 1.37 -15.32 6.34
CA TYR A 63 1.85 -15.88 7.61
C TYR A 63 1.00 -17.09 8.01
N TYR A 64 -0.31 -17.02 7.79
CA TYR A 64 -1.21 -18.14 8.02
C TYR A 64 -0.84 -19.35 7.14
N SER A 65 -0.62 -19.15 5.83
CA SER A 65 -0.31 -20.23 4.89
C SER A 65 1.03 -20.89 5.17
N VAL A 66 2.06 -20.11 5.50
CA VAL A 66 3.36 -20.65 5.95
C VAL A 66 3.19 -21.47 7.24
N GLY A 67 2.32 -21.02 8.16
CA GLY A 67 1.97 -21.78 9.35
C GLY A 67 1.35 -23.13 9.00
N ALA A 68 0.32 -23.14 8.16
CA ALA A 68 -0.39 -24.35 7.74
C ALA A 68 0.55 -25.36 7.04
N LEU A 69 1.35 -24.91 6.08
CA LEU A 69 2.28 -25.75 5.31
C LEU A 69 3.38 -26.41 6.14
N ASN A 70 3.68 -25.88 7.35
CA ASN A 70 4.74 -26.41 8.22
C ASN A 70 4.18 -27.17 9.43
N GLY A 71 2.95 -27.69 9.36
CA GLY A 71 2.33 -28.46 10.44
C GLY A 71 1.84 -27.59 11.60
N GLY A 72 1.49 -26.34 11.32
CA GLY A 72 0.92 -25.38 12.27
C GLY A 72 1.86 -24.23 12.63
N ILE A 73 1.28 -23.12 13.08
CA ILE A 73 1.99 -21.86 13.40
C ILE A 73 3.10 -22.09 14.43
N LYS A 74 2.85 -22.91 15.48
CA LYS A 74 3.85 -23.22 16.52
C LYS A 74 5.10 -23.88 15.93
N ASN A 75 4.93 -24.80 14.98
CA ASN A 75 6.04 -25.49 14.35
C ASN A 75 6.77 -24.58 13.34
N ALA A 76 6.03 -23.72 12.63
CA ALA A 76 6.61 -22.72 11.73
C ALA A 76 7.47 -21.66 12.45
N ILE A 77 7.11 -21.29 13.70
CA ILE A 77 7.95 -20.45 14.56
C ILE A 77 9.21 -21.22 14.99
N LYS A 78 9.05 -22.45 15.47
CA LYS A 78 10.17 -23.28 15.94
C LYS A 78 11.21 -23.52 14.85
N THR A 79 10.75 -23.71 13.62
CA THR A 79 11.58 -23.92 12.42
C THR A 79 12.05 -22.62 11.75
N LYS A 80 11.75 -21.46 12.34
CA LYS A 80 12.11 -20.11 11.83
C LYS A 80 11.62 -19.81 10.41
N LYS A 81 10.57 -20.48 9.95
CA LYS A 81 10.00 -20.27 8.61
C LYS A 81 9.24 -18.95 8.52
N LEU A 82 8.53 -18.56 9.59
CA LEU A 82 7.84 -17.27 9.68
C LEU A 82 8.79 -16.08 9.84
N THR A 83 10.01 -16.30 10.33
CA THR A 83 11.05 -15.28 10.46
C THR A 83 12.13 -15.42 9.39
N SER A 84 11.83 -16.16 8.31
CA SER A 84 12.81 -16.40 7.26
C SER A 84 13.09 -15.13 6.48
N GLU A 85 14.36 -14.95 6.09
CA GLU A 85 14.78 -13.78 5.33
C GLU A 85 14.06 -13.70 3.98
N SER A 86 13.73 -14.85 3.37
CA SER A 86 12.97 -14.92 2.12
C SER A 86 11.55 -14.37 2.27
N LEU A 87 10.84 -14.71 3.35
CA LEU A 87 9.51 -14.18 3.64
C LEU A 87 9.57 -12.66 3.82
N TRP A 88 10.49 -12.19 4.67
CA TRP A 88 10.66 -10.76 4.94
C TRP A 88 11.05 -9.97 3.69
N ARG A 89 11.94 -10.52 2.86
CA ARG A 89 12.36 -9.91 1.60
C ARG A 89 11.19 -9.81 0.61
N GLY A 90 10.33 -10.83 0.56
CA GLY A 90 9.10 -10.79 -0.24
C GLY A 90 8.14 -9.70 0.23
N THR A 91 7.83 -9.66 1.52
CA THR A 91 6.97 -8.64 2.13
C THR A 91 7.51 -7.23 1.92
N LYS A 92 8.81 -7.00 2.15
CA LYS A 92 9.47 -5.71 1.94
C LYS A 92 9.36 -5.24 0.49
N ARG A 93 9.62 -6.13 -0.49
CA ARG A 93 9.49 -5.80 -1.91
C ARG A 93 8.06 -5.37 -2.23
N LYS A 94 7.07 -6.11 -1.75
CA LYS A 94 5.65 -5.83 -1.96
C LYS A 94 5.25 -4.45 -1.39
N ILE A 95 5.60 -4.17 -0.13
CA ILE A 95 5.31 -2.88 0.52
C ILE A 95 5.95 -1.72 -0.26
N ILE A 96 7.21 -1.84 -0.65
CA ILE A 96 7.90 -0.81 -1.43
C ILE A 96 7.23 -0.60 -2.79
N SER A 97 6.88 -1.67 -3.50
CA SER A 97 6.20 -1.58 -4.80
C SER A 97 4.86 -0.86 -4.70
N VAL A 98 4.03 -1.21 -3.71
CA VAL A 98 2.74 -0.54 -3.48
C VAL A 98 2.94 0.94 -3.17
N LEU A 99 3.85 1.26 -2.24
CA LEU A 99 4.11 2.64 -1.84
C LEU A 99 4.60 3.49 -3.03
N VAL A 100 5.52 2.97 -3.85
CA VAL A 100 6.04 3.67 -5.02
C VAL A 100 4.91 3.97 -6.02
N ILE A 101 4.05 3.00 -6.31
CA ILE A 101 2.94 3.21 -7.25
C ILE A 101 1.93 4.22 -6.68
N MET A 102 1.63 4.17 -5.38
CA MET A 102 0.74 5.15 -4.74
C MET A 102 1.30 6.59 -4.85
N ILE A 103 2.59 6.77 -4.61
CA ILE A 103 3.28 8.05 -4.78
C ILE A 103 3.20 8.52 -6.23
N LEU A 104 3.47 7.64 -7.20
CA LEU A 104 3.38 7.98 -8.62
C LEU A 104 1.97 8.40 -9.02
N CYS A 105 0.93 7.70 -8.56
CA CYS A 105 -0.46 8.08 -8.85
C CYS A 105 -0.79 9.47 -8.27
N GLY A 106 -0.34 9.74 -7.04
CA GLY A 106 -0.53 11.03 -6.39
C GLY A 106 0.19 12.19 -7.09
N LEU A 107 1.42 11.94 -7.57
CA LEU A 107 2.16 12.91 -8.40
C LEU A 107 1.53 13.08 -9.78
N SER A 108 1.08 11.99 -10.42
CA SER A 108 0.41 12.03 -11.72
C SER A 108 -0.86 12.87 -11.68
N TYR A 109 -1.65 12.80 -10.61
CA TYR A 109 -2.80 13.68 -10.44
C TYR A 109 -2.42 15.16 -10.49
N ARG A 110 -1.34 15.54 -9.79
CA ARG A 110 -0.88 16.94 -9.70
C ARG A 110 -0.29 17.47 -10.99
N LEU A 111 0.24 16.59 -11.83
CA LEU A 111 0.75 16.93 -13.15
C LEU A 111 -0.36 16.95 -14.21
N SER A 112 -1.54 16.42 -13.90
CA SER A 112 -2.65 16.34 -14.84
C SER A 112 -3.34 17.70 -14.96
N PRO A 113 -3.52 18.25 -16.18
CA PRO A 113 -4.21 19.52 -16.39
C PRO A 113 -5.73 19.44 -16.14
N LEU A 114 -6.28 18.23 -16.07
CA LEU A 114 -7.69 17.94 -15.80
C LEU A 114 -7.80 16.96 -14.63
N ASP A 115 -8.49 17.35 -13.57
CA ASP A 115 -8.69 16.53 -12.36
C ASP A 115 -9.29 15.17 -12.68
N ALA A 116 -10.28 15.13 -13.58
CA ALA A 116 -10.96 13.90 -13.98
C ALA A 116 -10.00 12.84 -14.54
N VAL A 117 -8.96 13.26 -15.29
CA VAL A 117 -7.97 12.34 -15.87
C VAL A 117 -7.08 11.75 -14.77
N GLY A 118 -6.65 12.58 -13.82
CA GLY A 118 -5.87 12.13 -12.68
C GLY A 118 -6.63 11.13 -11.80
N ILE A 119 -7.91 11.44 -11.51
CA ILE A 119 -8.81 10.57 -10.72
C ILE A 119 -9.01 9.23 -11.43
N LEU A 120 -9.32 9.25 -12.73
CA LEU A 120 -9.52 8.04 -13.53
C LEU A 120 -8.26 7.17 -13.53
N PHE A 121 -7.11 7.77 -13.83
CA PHE A 121 -5.82 7.07 -13.87
C PHE A 121 -5.51 6.39 -12.53
N THR A 122 -5.68 7.11 -11.43
CA THR A 122 -5.43 6.57 -10.09
C THR A 122 -6.40 5.45 -9.76
N THR A 123 -7.69 5.62 -10.06
CA THR A 123 -8.72 4.60 -9.82
C THR A 123 -8.36 3.29 -10.54
N VAL A 124 -7.91 3.39 -11.80
CA VAL A 124 -7.46 2.25 -12.58
C VAL A 124 -6.23 1.60 -11.92
N CYS A 125 -5.18 2.37 -11.61
CA CYS A 125 -3.97 1.84 -10.98
C CYS A 125 -4.26 1.16 -9.64
N TYR A 126 -5.09 1.76 -8.80
CA TYR A 126 -5.45 1.22 -7.48
C TYR A 126 -6.28 -0.04 -7.60
N THR A 127 -7.20 -0.10 -8.56
CA THR A 127 -7.99 -1.30 -8.85
C THR A 127 -7.10 -2.46 -9.24
N PHE A 128 -6.13 -2.26 -10.15
CA PHE A 128 -5.18 -3.31 -10.52
C PHE A 128 -4.32 -3.78 -9.35
N MET A 129 -3.83 -2.85 -8.54
CA MET A 129 -3.04 -3.19 -7.35
C MET A 129 -3.89 -3.98 -6.35
N PHE A 130 -5.14 -3.57 -6.13
CA PHE A 130 -6.06 -4.28 -5.25
C PHE A 130 -6.35 -5.69 -5.77
N TRP A 131 -6.60 -5.86 -7.07
CA TRP A 131 -6.79 -7.19 -7.68
C TRP A 131 -5.56 -8.09 -7.54
N ARG A 132 -4.36 -7.53 -7.69
CA ARG A 132 -3.10 -8.25 -7.48
C ARG A 132 -2.99 -8.78 -6.04
N GLU A 133 -3.34 -7.96 -5.04
CA GLU A 133 -3.33 -8.41 -3.65
C GLU A 133 -4.45 -9.40 -3.35
N ALA A 134 -5.65 -9.21 -3.92
CA ALA A 134 -6.74 -10.16 -3.80
C ALA A 134 -6.37 -11.54 -4.35
N GLN A 135 -5.71 -11.61 -5.50
CA GLN A 135 -5.19 -12.87 -6.03
C GLN A 135 -4.20 -13.53 -5.06
N SER A 136 -3.24 -12.76 -4.56
CA SER A 136 -2.21 -13.23 -3.63
C SER A 136 -2.82 -13.75 -2.31
N ILE A 137 -3.88 -13.11 -1.80
CA ILE A 137 -4.66 -13.59 -0.65
C ILE A 137 -5.28 -14.95 -0.94
N VAL A 138 -5.93 -15.11 -2.09
CA VAL A 138 -6.58 -16.38 -2.48
C VAL A 138 -5.55 -17.48 -2.64
N GLU A 139 -4.41 -17.22 -3.30
CA GLU A 139 -3.30 -18.17 -3.41
C GLU A 139 -2.79 -18.61 -2.04
N ASN A 140 -2.62 -17.67 -1.10
CA ASN A 140 -2.20 -18.01 0.26
C ASN A 140 -3.26 -18.86 1.02
N LEU A 141 -4.55 -18.65 0.78
CA LEU A 141 -5.59 -19.44 1.43
C LEU A 141 -5.66 -20.87 0.86
N ILE A 142 -5.50 -21.02 -0.46
CA ILE A 142 -5.41 -22.33 -1.11
C ILE A 142 -4.16 -23.07 -0.60
N ASP A 143 -3.01 -22.40 -0.52
CA ASP A 143 -1.78 -22.95 0.09
C ASP A 143 -2.00 -23.46 1.52
N ALA A 144 -2.99 -22.91 2.24
CA ALA A 144 -3.33 -23.29 3.60
C ALA A 144 -4.39 -24.40 3.71
N GLY A 145 -4.87 -24.95 2.58
CA GLY A 145 -5.84 -26.04 2.50
C GLY A 145 -7.28 -25.62 2.22
N HIS A 146 -7.54 -24.36 1.89
CA HIS A 146 -8.87 -23.87 1.47
C HIS A 146 -9.06 -24.02 -0.05
N GLU A 147 -9.08 -25.27 -0.52
CA GLU A 147 -9.18 -25.62 -1.95
C GLU A 147 -10.53 -25.22 -2.59
N ASP A 148 -11.56 -24.99 -1.77
CA ASP A 148 -12.86 -24.47 -2.20
C ASP A 148 -12.78 -23.05 -2.79
N LEU A 149 -11.63 -22.38 -2.70
CA LEU A 149 -11.37 -21.07 -3.28
C LEU A 149 -10.70 -21.13 -4.68
N GLU A 150 -10.40 -22.31 -5.23
CA GLU A 150 -9.76 -22.44 -6.55
C GLU A 150 -10.58 -21.81 -7.68
N TRP A 151 -11.91 -21.91 -7.62
CA TRP A 151 -12.80 -21.27 -8.61
C TRP A 151 -12.66 -19.73 -8.58
N LEU A 152 -12.45 -19.16 -7.39
CA LEU A 152 -12.24 -17.73 -7.21
C LEU A 152 -10.89 -17.32 -7.81
N LEU A 153 -9.85 -18.14 -7.62
CA LEU A 153 -8.55 -17.92 -8.25
C LEU A 153 -8.65 -17.91 -9.79
N PHE A 154 -9.42 -18.84 -10.35
CA PHE A 154 -9.69 -18.88 -11.80
C PHE A 154 -10.38 -17.60 -12.29
N LEU A 155 -11.39 -17.11 -11.57
CA LEU A 155 -12.09 -15.87 -11.93
C LEU A 155 -11.17 -14.64 -11.85
N VAL A 156 -10.36 -14.52 -10.81
CA VAL A 156 -9.44 -13.38 -10.66
C VAL A 156 -8.38 -13.39 -11.76
N LYS A 157 -7.78 -14.56 -12.06
CA LYS A 157 -6.82 -14.72 -13.16
C LYS A 157 -7.45 -14.42 -14.52
N LYS A 158 -8.68 -14.89 -14.75
CA LYS A 158 -9.44 -14.60 -15.97
C LYS A 158 -9.69 -13.10 -16.13
N LYS A 159 -10.12 -12.40 -15.08
CA LYS A 159 -10.35 -10.95 -15.12
C LYS A 159 -9.06 -10.17 -15.35
N GLN A 160 -7.95 -10.57 -14.72
CA GLN A 160 -6.65 -9.97 -14.98
C GLN A 160 -6.26 -10.13 -16.46
N LYS A 161 -6.48 -11.33 -17.03
CA LYS A 161 -6.21 -11.62 -18.44
C LYS A 161 -7.12 -10.84 -19.40
N GLU A 162 -8.42 -10.76 -19.14
CA GLU A 162 -9.36 -9.97 -19.96
C GLU A 162 -8.92 -8.51 -20.07
N VAL A 163 -8.45 -7.92 -18.98
CA VAL A 163 -7.98 -6.53 -19.00
C VAL A 163 -6.63 -6.38 -19.72
N LEU A 164 -5.77 -7.40 -19.68
CA LEU A 164 -4.53 -7.47 -20.47
C LEU A 164 -4.82 -7.65 -21.97
N ASP A 165 -5.80 -8.47 -22.33
CA ASP A 165 -6.14 -8.81 -23.71
C ASP A 165 -6.89 -7.65 -24.41
N GLN A 166 -7.74 -6.89 -23.70
CA GLN A 166 -8.33 -5.65 -24.20
C GLN A 166 -7.29 -4.61 -24.64
N LYS A 167 -6.08 -4.65 -24.06
CA LYS A 167 -4.96 -3.77 -24.45
C LYS A 167 -4.38 -4.13 -25.83
N ASN A 168 -4.52 -5.38 -26.27
CA ASN A 168 -4.06 -5.82 -27.58
C ASN A 168 -5.07 -5.46 -28.70
N GLU A 169 -6.37 -5.50 -28.41
CA GLU A 169 -7.40 -5.09 -29.38
C GLU A 169 -7.42 -3.58 -29.67
N VAL A 170 -7.00 -2.74 -28.71
CA VAL A 170 -6.86 -1.29 -28.94
C VAL A 170 -5.65 -0.99 -29.84
N LYS A 171 -4.54 -1.71 -29.67
CA LYS A 171 -3.36 -1.58 -30.55
C LYS A 171 -3.65 -1.95 -32.01
N ASP A 172 -4.42 -3.01 -32.24
CA ASP A 172 -4.78 -3.48 -33.59
C ASP A 172 -5.76 -2.55 -34.33
N LYS A 173 -6.49 -1.69 -33.61
CA LYS A 173 -7.41 -0.70 -34.21
C LYS A 173 -6.70 0.60 -34.60
N ASP A 174 -5.68 0.99 -33.84
CA ASP A 174 -4.86 2.17 -34.15
C ASP A 174 -3.92 1.91 -35.33
N GLU A 175 -3.43 0.67 -35.53
CA GLU A 175 -2.58 0.31 -36.69
C GLU A 175 -3.35 0.18 -38.01
N LYS A 176 -4.68 0.05 -37.98
CA LYS A 176 -5.53 -0.01 -39.18
C LYS A 176 -6.12 1.35 -39.60
N THR A 177 -5.81 2.40 -38.86
CA THR A 177 -6.32 3.77 -39.13
C THR A 177 -5.19 4.79 -39.37
N VAL A 178 -3.99 4.31 -39.72
CA VAL A 178 -2.87 5.11 -40.23
C VAL A 178 -2.55 4.70 -41.66
#